data_AF-A0A2E4PMS2-F1
#
_entry.id   AF-A0A2E4PMS2-F1
#
_cell.length_a   1.000
_cell.length_b   1.000
_cell.length_c   1.000
_cell.angle_alpha   90.00
_cell.angle_beta   90.00
_cell.angle_gamma   90.00
#
_symmetry.space_group_name_H-M   'P 1'
#
loop_
_entity.id
_entity.type
_entity.pdbx_description
1 polymer ?
#
loop_
_entity_poly.entity_id
_entity_poly.type
_entity_poly.pdbx_seq_one_letter_code
_entity_poly.pdbx_strand_id
1 'polypeptide(L)'
;MSTFRFQALKETANRKPVAVEKLEKKSKIFGSNVFNDKAMRQFLTPEAYKAVQNAVQNGAKIDRVIADQIAMGMKEWALSKDVTHYTHWFQPLTGSTAEKHDAFFETSFDGSDPVEKFGGSQLVQQEPDASSFPNGGIRNTFEARGYTAWDPTSPAFIYGTTLCIPTIFVSYTGEALDNKTPLLRALQAIDSAATDVAKYFDKNVRKVTPTLGWEQEYFLIDRSLANTRPDLLATGRTLLGHASAKGQQLDDHYFGSIPSRVLNYMRDLENECMLLGIPVKTRHNEVAPSQFELAPIFEEINLAVDHNSLLMDVMQKVAERHDYKVLFHEKPFKGVNGSGKHNNWSLATDTGINLLSPGKTPMSNLQFLTFFINTIKAVHDYEELLRAAIASASNDHRLGANEAPPAIISVFIGQQLTKVLAELEGVTKGKLSPEEKTDLKLNVVGKIPDVLLDNTDR
;
A
#
# COMPACT_ATOMS: atom_id res chain seq x y z
N MET A 1 -24.31 -22.39 -23.28
CA MET A 1 -23.29 -22.30 -22.20
C MET A 1 -22.22 -23.40 -22.26
N SER A 2 -22.54 -24.66 -22.61
CA SER A 2 -21.55 -25.76 -22.61
C SER A 2 -20.35 -25.57 -23.57
N THR A 3 -20.54 -24.88 -24.70
CA THR A 3 -19.48 -24.68 -25.72
C THR A 3 -18.48 -23.59 -25.38
N PHE A 4 -18.87 -22.54 -24.65
CA PHE A 4 -18.00 -21.39 -24.32
C PHE A 4 -16.77 -21.81 -23.52
N ARG A 5 -16.92 -22.74 -22.56
CA ARG A 5 -15.80 -23.25 -21.76
C ARG A 5 -14.75 -23.95 -22.63
N PHE A 6 -15.18 -24.79 -23.57
CA PHE A 6 -14.25 -25.49 -24.46
C PHE A 6 -13.59 -24.54 -25.46
N GLN A 7 -14.29 -23.49 -25.89
CA GLN A 7 -13.70 -22.42 -26.71
C GLN A 7 -12.63 -21.66 -25.92
N ALA A 8 -12.92 -21.27 -24.68
CA ALA A 8 -11.95 -20.61 -23.81
C ALA A 8 -10.71 -21.48 -23.58
N LEU A 9 -10.86 -22.80 -23.33
CA LEU A 9 -9.71 -23.71 -23.20
C LEU A 9 -8.84 -23.75 -24.46
N LYS A 10 -9.46 -23.80 -25.65
CA LYS A 10 -8.73 -23.75 -26.92
C LYS A 10 -8.00 -22.42 -27.11
N GLU A 11 -8.61 -21.32 -26.70
CA GLU A 11 -7.98 -19.99 -26.74
C GLU A 11 -6.79 -19.92 -25.79
N THR A 12 -6.97 -20.31 -24.52
CA THR A 12 -5.92 -20.32 -23.49
C THR A 12 -4.72 -21.18 -23.91
N ALA A 13 -4.96 -22.34 -24.53
CA ALA A 13 -3.89 -23.23 -25.00
C ALA A 13 -3.00 -22.61 -26.10
N ASN A 14 -3.53 -21.64 -26.85
CA ASN A 14 -2.81 -20.94 -27.92
C ASN A 14 -2.21 -19.60 -27.48
N ARG A 15 -2.38 -19.19 -26.22
CA ARG A 15 -1.84 -17.92 -25.69
C ARG A 15 -0.32 -17.96 -25.66
N LYS A 16 0.30 -17.00 -26.33
CA LYS A 16 1.75 -16.74 -26.22
C LYS A 16 2.00 -15.70 -25.13
N PRO A 17 3.14 -15.77 -24.43
CA PRO A 17 3.56 -14.69 -23.53
C PRO A 17 3.62 -13.35 -24.29
N VAL A 18 2.99 -12.32 -23.74
CA VAL A 18 3.06 -10.96 -24.29
C VAL A 18 4.50 -10.47 -24.15
N ALA A 19 5.02 -9.84 -25.20
CA ALA A 19 6.35 -9.26 -25.17
C ALA A 19 6.33 -7.99 -24.31
N VAL A 20 7.23 -7.92 -23.34
CA VAL A 20 7.39 -6.74 -22.47
C VAL A 20 8.53 -5.91 -23.00
N GLU A 21 8.29 -4.62 -23.19
CA GLU A 21 9.34 -3.70 -23.61
C GLU A 21 10.46 -3.64 -22.58
N LYS A 22 11.70 -3.68 -23.06
CA LYS A 22 12.87 -3.55 -22.22
C LYS A 22 13.14 -2.07 -21.97
N LEU A 23 12.69 -1.59 -20.83
CA LEU A 23 13.02 -0.24 -20.36
C LEU A 23 14.49 -0.12 -19.93
N GLU A 24 14.91 1.12 -19.65
CA GLU A 24 16.21 1.43 -19.06
C GLU A 24 16.41 0.77 -17.68
N LYS A 25 17.60 0.94 -17.10
CA LYS A 25 17.90 0.46 -15.74
C LYS A 25 16.85 0.97 -14.75
N LYS A 26 16.37 0.09 -13.87
CA LYS A 26 15.36 0.40 -12.84
C LYS A 26 15.69 1.69 -12.06
N SER A 27 16.96 1.88 -11.69
CA SER A 27 17.43 3.07 -10.99
C SER A 27 17.26 4.40 -11.74
N LYS A 28 17.16 4.37 -13.08
CA LYS A 28 16.93 5.57 -13.89
C LYS A 28 15.46 5.87 -14.12
N ILE A 29 14.64 4.83 -14.26
CA ILE A 29 13.20 4.96 -14.53
C ILE A 29 12.38 5.15 -13.25
N PHE A 30 12.97 4.83 -12.08
CA PHE A 30 12.30 4.90 -10.79
C PHE A 30 11.73 6.29 -10.52
N GLY A 31 10.42 6.36 -10.26
CA GLY A 31 9.69 7.60 -10.00
C GLY A 31 9.67 8.58 -11.17
N SER A 32 9.96 8.14 -12.40
CA SER A 32 10.01 9.04 -13.56
C SER A 32 8.64 9.61 -13.94
N ASN A 33 7.53 8.97 -13.53
CA ASN A 33 6.17 9.47 -13.67
C ASN A 33 5.63 10.05 -12.35
N VAL A 34 6.49 10.44 -11.42
CA VAL A 34 6.12 11.07 -10.15
C VAL A 34 6.69 12.49 -10.11
N PHE A 35 5.91 13.45 -9.61
CA PHE A 35 6.34 14.82 -9.37
C PHE A 35 7.22 14.89 -8.11
N ASN A 36 8.33 14.16 -8.15
CA ASN A 36 9.28 13.96 -7.07
C ASN A 36 10.18 15.19 -6.84
N ASP A 37 11.10 15.11 -5.87
CA ASP A 37 12.07 16.19 -5.57
C ASP A 37 12.82 16.72 -6.79
N LYS A 38 13.27 15.82 -7.68
CA LYS A 38 13.98 16.21 -8.91
C LYS A 38 13.08 17.00 -9.86
N ALA A 39 11.84 16.53 -10.07
CA ALA A 39 10.88 17.23 -10.90
C ALA A 39 10.49 18.57 -10.27
N MET A 40 10.20 18.60 -8.97
CA MET A 40 9.87 19.82 -8.26
C MET A 40 10.99 20.87 -8.36
N ARG A 41 12.26 20.49 -8.19
CA ARG A 41 13.40 21.42 -8.36
C ARG A 41 13.56 21.96 -9.78
N GLN A 42 13.12 21.21 -10.78
CA GLN A 42 13.23 21.60 -12.19
C GLN A 42 12.08 22.51 -12.62
N PHE A 43 10.87 22.27 -12.13
CA PHE A 43 9.64 22.91 -12.61
C PHE A 43 9.04 23.94 -11.63
N LEU A 44 9.42 23.94 -10.35
CA LEU A 44 8.94 24.92 -9.37
C LEU A 44 9.94 26.05 -9.15
N THR A 45 9.42 27.21 -8.76
CA THR A 45 10.23 28.31 -8.22
C THR A 45 10.85 27.90 -6.88
N PRO A 46 12.00 28.49 -6.48
CA PRO A 46 12.61 28.22 -5.16
C PRO A 46 11.66 28.44 -3.99
N GLU A 47 10.77 29.43 -4.09
CA GLU A 47 9.74 29.75 -3.10
C GLU A 47 8.67 28.66 -3.02
N ALA A 48 8.12 28.25 -4.18
CA ALA A 48 7.11 27.20 -4.25
C ALA A 48 7.66 25.85 -3.76
N TYR A 49 8.88 25.50 -4.18
CA TYR A 49 9.56 24.28 -3.72
C TYR A 49 9.72 24.27 -2.19
N LYS A 50 10.21 25.36 -1.59
CA LYS A 50 10.34 25.47 -0.13
C LYS A 50 8.98 25.38 0.58
N ALA A 51 7.94 25.95 0.00
CA ALA A 51 6.59 25.89 0.57
C ALA A 51 6.05 24.44 0.59
N VAL A 52 6.23 23.69 -0.51
CA VAL A 52 5.84 22.27 -0.55
C VAL A 52 6.64 21.47 0.48
N GLN A 53 7.96 21.63 0.55
CA GLN A 53 8.79 20.93 1.55
C GLN A 53 8.37 21.24 2.98
N ASN A 54 8.04 22.50 3.27
CA ASN A 54 7.56 22.90 4.59
C ASN A 54 6.16 22.32 4.90
N ALA A 55 5.28 22.22 3.91
CA ALA A 55 3.98 21.58 4.06
C ALA A 55 4.13 20.08 4.37
N VAL A 56 5.01 19.38 3.65
CA VAL A 56 5.28 17.94 3.86
C VAL A 56 5.92 17.66 5.22
N GLN A 57 6.93 18.45 5.60
CA GLN A 57 7.71 18.18 6.81
C GLN A 57 7.01 18.66 8.08
N ASN A 58 6.43 19.87 8.04
CA ASN A 58 5.93 20.57 9.24
C ASN A 58 4.41 20.78 9.22
N GLY A 59 3.68 20.31 8.20
CA GLY A 59 2.24 20.51 8.10
C GLY A 59 1.82 21.97 7.86
N ALA A 60 2.71 22.79 7.30
CA ALA A 60 2.43 24.19 6.99
C ALA A 60 1.35 24.31 5.90
N LYS A 61 0.47 25.30 6.03
CA LYS A 61 -0.54 25.61 5.00
C LYS A 61 0.10 26.29 3.80
N ILE A 62 -0.32 25.88 2.60
CA ILE A 62 0.10 26.50 1.33
C ILE A 62 -0.84 27.66 1.02
N ASP A 63 -0.30 28.86 0.83
CA ASP A 63 -1.06 30.04 0.39
C ASP A 63 -1.56 29.85 -1.05
N ARG A 64 -2.72 30.42 -1.39
CA ARG A 64 -3.30 30.41 -2.73
C ARG A 64 -2.33 30.92 -3.80
N VAL A 65 -1.58 31.98 -3.51
CA VAL A 65 -0.62 32.55 -4.49
C VAL A 65 0.49 31.54 -4.80
N ILE A 66 0.96 30.81 -3.79
CA ILE A 66 1.97 29.77 -3.97
C ILE A 66 1.35 28.53 -4.63
N ALA A 67 0.10 28.20 -4.32
CA ALA A 67 -0.63 27.11 -4.97
C ALA A 67 -0.77 27.32 -6.47
N ASP A 68 -1.01 28.56 -6.94
CA ASP A 68 -1.02 28.87 -8.38
C ASP A 68 0.34 28.62 -9.04
N GLN A 69 1.44 28.96 -8.36
CA GLN A 69 2.80 28.68 -8.85
C GLN A 69 3.07 27.17 -8.90
N ILE A 70 2.63 26.42 -7.89
CA ILE A 70 2.77 24.96 -7.85
C ILE A 70 1.96 24.31 -8.96
N ALA A 71 0.69 24.71 -9.14
CA ALA A 71 -0.18 24.20 -10.17
C ALA A 71 0.41 24.43 -11.56
N MET A 72 0.92 25.64 -11.82
CA MET A 72 1.57 25.94 -13.09
C MET A 72 2.80 25.05 -13.34
N GLY A 73 3.70 24.91 -12.36
CA GLY A 73 4.87 24.03 -12.51
C GLY A 73 4.50 22.54 -12.67
N MET A 74 3.47 22.08 -11.97
CA MET A 74 2.95 20.71 -12.08
C MET A 74 2.32 20.46 -13.47
N LYS A 75 1.59 21.46 -14.01
CA LYS A 75 1.03 21.43 -15.37
C LYS A 75 2.12 21.35 -16.41
N GLU A 76 3.11 22.24 -16.37
CA GLU A 76 4.22 22.23 -17.34
C GLU A 76 5.00 20.91 -17.30
N TRP A 77 5.20 20.34 -16.10
CA TRP A 77 5.77 19.00 -15.97
C TRP A 77 4.90 17.93 -16.63
N ALA A 78 3.58 17.95 -16.40
CA ALA A 78 2.65 17.00 -16.98
C ALA A 78 2.58 17.12 -18.51
N LEU A 79 2.49 18.34 -19.04
CA LEU A 79 2.48 18.62 -20.49
C LEU A 79 3.78 18.15 -21.16
N SER A 80 4.93 18.25 -20.48
CA SER A 80 6.21 17.73 -20.99
C SER A 80 6.24 16.20 -21.17
N LYS A 81 5.21 15.51 -20.68
CA LYS A 81 5.01 14.06 -20.77
C LYS A 81 3.73 13.69 -21.52
N ASP A 82 3.23 14.59 -22.38
CA ASP A 82 2.04 14.40 -23.21
C ASP A 82 0.75 14.09 -22.42
N VAL A 83 0.68 14.57 -21.17
CA VAL A 83 -0.53 14.47 -20.34
C VAL A 83 -1.56 15.48 -20.82
N THR A 84 -2.81 15.04 -20.92
CA THR A 84 -3.92 15.86 -21.45
C THR A 84 -4.97 16.20 -20.40
N HIS A 85 -5.04 15.40 -19.33
CA HIS A 85 -6.05 15.52 -18.27
C HIS A 85 -5.40 15.57 -16.90
N TYR A 86 -6.12 16.06 -15.91
CA TYR A 86 -5.81 15.90 -14.51
C TYR A 86 -7.02 15.32 -13.76
N THR A 87 -6.76 14.72 -12.60
CA THR A 87 -7.79 14.19 -11.70
C THR A 87 -7.37 14.37 -10.27
N HIS A 88 -8.34 14.68 -9.41
CA HIS A 88 -8.21 14.43 -7.97
C HIS A 88 -8.37 12.92 -7.77
N TRP A 89 -7.31 12.27 -7.29
CA TRP A 89 -7.28 10.84 -7.02
C TRP A 89 -7.50 10.63 -5.52
N PHE A 90 -8.54 9.88 -5.16
CA PHE A 90 -8.92 9.66 -3.75
C PHE A 90 -9.49 8.26 -3.53
N GLN A 91 -9.62 7.87 -2.26
CA GLN A 91 -10.06 6.54 -1.83
C GLN A 91 -11.36 6.65 -1.03
N PRO A 92 -12.53 6.73 -1.70
CA PRO A 92 -13.81 6.79 -1.01
C PRO A 92 -14.12 5.49 -0.25
N LEU A 93 -15.18 5.49 0.56
CA LEU A 93 -15.63 4.34 1.35
C LEU A 93 -16.21 3.17 0.51
N THR A 94 -15.90 3.10 -0.79
CA THR A 94 -16.27 2.00 -1.69
C THR A 94 -15.28 0.83 -1.64
N GLY A 95 -14.09 1.04 -1.08
CA GLY A 95 -13.00 0.05 -1.08
C GLY A 95 -12.14 0.04 -2.36
N SER A 96 -12.31 1.05 -3.22
CA SER A 96 -11.51 1.28 -4.42
C SER A 96 -11.09 2.75 -4.51
N THR A 97 -10.17 3.06 -5.42
CA THR A 97 -9.86 4.44 -5.81
C THR A 97 -10.99 5.02 -6.67
N ALA A 98 -11.05 6.35 -6.75
CA ALA A 98 -11.96 7.08 -7.62
C ALA A 98 -11.24 8.25 -8.30
N GLU A 99 -11.67 8.53 -9.52
CA GLU A 99 -11.08 9.54 -10.40
C GLU A 99 -12.19 10.23 -11.20
N LYS A 100 -11.98 11.53 -11.47
CA LYS A 100 -12.75 12.32 -12.43
C LYS A 100 -11.74 13.07 -13.29
N HIS A 101 -11.73 12.77 -14.59
CA HIS A 101 -10.75 13.33 -15.50
C HIS A 101 -11.28 14.64 -16.09
N ASP A 102 -10.61 15.73 -15.74
CA ASP A 102 -10.85 17.05 -16.31
C ASP A 102 -9.70 17.40 -17.25
N ALA A 103 -10.02 17.92 -18.44
CA ALA A 103 -8.99 18.32 -19.40
C ALA A 103 -8.28 19.60 -18.95
N PHE A 104 -7.01 19.76 -19.30
CA PHE A 104 -6.35 21.07 -19.16
C PHE A 104 -6.90 22.10 -20.14
N PHE A 105 -7.53 21.65 -21.22
CA PHE A 105 -8.08 22.50 -22.27
C PHE A 105 -9.22 23.40 -21.74
N GLU A 106 -9.09 24.70 -21.93
CA GLU A 106 -10.12 25.70 -21.63
C GLU A 106 -10.29 26.67 -22.81
N THR A 107 -11.53 27.07 -23.07
CA THR A 107 -11.89 28.07 -24.08
C THR A 107 -12.27 29.38 -23.41
N SER A 108 -11.86 30.51 -23.98
CA SER A 108 -12.28 31.82 -23.48
C SER A 108 -13.57 32.29 -24.14
N PHE A 109 -14.45 32.92 -23.36
CA PHE A 109 -15.73 33.47 -23.85
C PHE A 109 -15.57 34.67 -24.80
N ASP A 110 -14.43 35.36 -24.73
CA ASP A 110 -14.10 36.51 -25.57
C ASP A 110 -13.63 36.13 -26.98
N GLY A 111 -13.56 34.82 -27.28
CA GLY A 111 -13.10 34.30 -28.56
C GLY A 111 -11.57 34.26 -28.71
N SER A 112 -10.81 34.42 -27.61
CA SER A 112 -9.37 34.18 -27.63
C SER A 112 -9.06 32.72 -27.98
N ASP A 113 -7.85 32.48 -28.48
CA ASP A 113 -7.38 31.11 -28.76
C ASP A 113 -7.50 30.23 -27.50
N PRO A 114 -7.93 28.96 -27.63
CA PRO A 114 -7.97 28.02 -26.52
C PRO A 114 -6.59 27.77 -25.91
N VAL A 115 -6.55 27.47 -24.61
CA VAL A 115 -5.29 27.27 -23.87
C VAL A 115 -5.38 26.13 -22.86
N GLU A 116 -4.24 25.54 -22.54
CA GLU A 116 -4.10 24.58 -21.43
C GLU A 116 -3.89 25.33 -20.10
N LYS A 117 -4.89 25.22 -19.22
CA LYS A 117 -4.94 25.90 -17.93
C LYS A 117 -5.10 24.91 -16.77
N PHE A 118 -4.33 25.16 -15.72
CA PHE A 118 -4.42 24.48 -14.44
C PHE A 118 -3.98 25.44 -13.35
N GLY A 119 -4.96 25.95 -12.58
CA GLY A 119 -4.75 26.93 -11.53
C GLY A 119 -4.65 26.32 -10.14
N GLY A 120 -4.16 27.11 -9.19
CA GLY A 120 -4.06 26.75 -7.78
C GLY A 120 -5.42 26.47 -7.14
N SER A 121 -6.49 27.12 -7.61
CA SER A 121 -7.86 26.78 -7.19
C SER A 121 -8.24 25.33 -7.54
N GLN A 122 -7.89 24.88 -8.75
CA GLN A 122 -8.15 23.50 -9.21
C GLN A 122 -7.22 22.50 -8.53
N LEU A 123 -5.99 22.88 -8.18
CA LEU A 123 -5.06 22.04 -7.41
C LEU A 123 -5.53 21.84 -5.98
N VAL A 124 -5.86 22.93 -5.28
CA VAL A 124 -6.13 22.90 -3.83
C VAL A 124 -7.45 22.21 -3.53
N GLN A 125 -8.50 22.45 -4.33
CA GLN A 125 -9.83 21.95 -4.04
C GLN A 125 -10.66 21.70 -5.31
N GLN A 126 -11.40 20.60 -5.33
CA GLN A 126 -12.41 20.34 -6.37
C GLN A 126 -13.74 19.89 -5.74
N GLU A 127 -14.83 20.05 -6.48
CA GLU A 127 -16.16 19.53 -6.12
C GLU A 127 -16.49 18.35 -7.05
N PRO A 128 -16.10 17.11 -6.71
CA PRO A 128 -16.69 15.94 -7.33
C PRO A 128 -18.11 15.79 -6.75
N ASP A 129 -19.12 15.64 -7.62
CA ASP A 129 -20.48 15.32 -7.19
C ASP A 129 -20.44 14.10 -6.24
N ALA A 130 -20.79 14.33 -4.96
CA ALA A 130 -20.65 13.31 -3.92
C ALA A 130 -21.92 12.46 -3.74
N SER A 131 -22.97 12.70 -4.52
CA SER A 131 -24.28 12.05 -4.37
C SER A 131 -24.26 10.54 -4.55
N SER A 132 -23.31 10.03 -5.31
CA SER A 132 -23.21 8.61 -5.65
C SER A 132 -22.21 7.83 -4.77
N PHE A 133 -21.48 8.50 -3.87
CA PHE A 133 -20.54 7.82 -2.99
C PHE A 133 -21.23 7.34 -1.70
N PRO A 134 -20.88 6.14 -1.20
CA PRO A 134 -21.37 5.65 0.08
C PRO A 134 -21.03 6.65 1.20
N ASN A 135 -22.02 6.99 2.00
CA ASN A 135 -21.88 7.92 3.12
C ASN A 135 -22.32 7.31 4.45
N GLY A 136 -22.58 5.99 4.51
CA GLY A 136 -22.98 5.31 5.74
C GLY A 136 -24.29 5.80 6.37
N GLY A 137 -25.15 6.51 5.63
CA GLY A 137 -26.38 7.11 6.16
C GLY A 137 -26.16 8.43 6.90
N ILE A 138 -24.95 9.00 6.81
CA ILE A 138 -24.58 10.24 7.51
C ILE A 138 -25.28 11.46 6.89
N ARG A 139 -25.84 11.37 5.67
CA ARG A 139 -26.36 12.53 4.92
C ARG A 139 -27.63 12.25 4.12
N ASN A 140 -28.43 13.31 3.93
CA ASN A 140 -29.53 13.32 2.98
C ASN A 140 -29.05 13.66 1.56
N THR A 141 -29.74 13.15 0.54
CA THR A 141 -29.32 13.25 -0.87
C THR A 141 -29.25 14.68 -1.41
N PHE A 142 -29.96 15.64 -0.82
CA PHE A 142 -29.92 17.06 -1.21
C PHE A 142 -28.70 17.81 -0.66
N GLU A 143 -28.01 17.25 0.34
CA GLU A 143 -26.80 17.76 0.98
C GLU A 143 -25.52 17.11 0.43
N ALA A 144 -25.64 16.47 -0.74
CA ALA A 144 -24.62 15.63 -1.37
C ALA A 144 -23.42 16.37 -1.98
N ARG A 145 -23.10 17.59 -1.51
CA ARG A 145 -21.86 18.25 -1.91
C ARG A 145 -20.69 17.63 -1.14
N GLY A 146 -19.64 17.29 -1.87
CA GLY A 146 -18.36 16.87 -1.30
C GLY A 146 -17.22 17.66 -1.91
N TYR A 147 -16.13 17.73 -1.17
CA TYR A 147 -14.95 18.47 -1.57
C TYR A 147 -13.74 17.55 -1.51
N THR A 148 -12.94 17.57 -2.57
CA THR A 148 -11.58 17.01 -2.53
C THR A 148 -10.60 18.10 -2.17
N ALA A 149 -9.57 17.74 -1.40
CA ALA A 149 -8.47 18.64 -1.11
C ALA A 149 -7.13 17.93 -1.29
N TRP A 150 -6.17 18.60 -1.93
CA TRP A 150 -4.85 18.02 -2.21
C TRP A 150 -4.08 17.68 -0.91
N ASP A 151 -3.55 16.46 -0.85
CA ASP A 151 -2.59 16.02 0.17
C ASP A 151 -1.16 16.21 -0.37
N PRO A 152 -0.39 17.20 0.11
CA PRO A 152 0.98 17.42 -0.34
C PRO A 152 1.95 16.34 0.16
N THR A 153 1.59 15.55 1.17
CA THR A 153 2.47 14.51 1.73
C THR A 153 2.59 13.27 0.84
N SER A 154 1.67 13.12 -0.12
CA SER A 154 1.74 12.12 -1.19
C SER A 154 1.98 12.81 -2.53
N PRO A 155 3.03 12.44 -3.29
CA PRO A 155 3.40 13.15 -4.50
C PRO A 155 2.40 12.91 -5.62
N ALA A 156 2.10 13.95 -6.40
CA ALA A 156 1.33 13.79 -7.64
C ALA A 156 2.08 12.89 -8.63
N PHE A 157 1.35 12.11 -9.41
CA PHE A 157 1.90 11.15 -10.36
C PHE A 157 1.15 11.18 -11.68
N ILE A 158 1.74 10.61 -12.72
CA ILE A 158 1.13 10.47 -14.04
C ILE A 158 0.81 9.00 -14.26
N TYR A 159 -0.46 8.73 -14.54
CA TYR A 159 -0.93 7.39 -14.88
C TYR A 159 -1.67 7.43 -16.21
N GLY A 160 -1.18 6.66 -17.19
CA GLY A 160 -1.63 6.80 -18.58
C GLY A 160 -1.32 8.21 -19.09
N THR A 161 -2.37 8.93 -19.48
CA THR A 161 -2.31 10.31 -20.01
C THR A 161 -2.91 11.33 -19.05
N THR A 162 -2.98 11.00 -17.75
CA THR A 162 -3.66 11.80 -16.73
C THR A 162 -2.71 12.10 -15.56
N LEU A 163 -2.69 13.37 -15.13
CA LEU A 163 -2.06 13.81 -13.89
C LEU A 163 -2.98 13.50 -12.71
N CYS A 164 -2.55 12.58 -11.85
CA CYS A 164 -3.27 12.17 -10.65
C CYS A 164 -2.74 12.93 -9.43
N ILE A 165 -3.64 13.62 -8.74
CA ILE A 165 -3.33 14.45 -7.56
C ILE A 165 -3.92 13.73 -6.33
N PRO A 166 -3.09 13.15 -5.44
CA PRO A 166 -3.58 12.50 -4.23
C PRO A 166 -4.35 13.47 -3.35
N THR A 167 -5.59 13.12 -3.01
CA THR A 167 -6.51 14.02 -2.32
C THR A 167 -7.28 13.32 -1.21
N ILE A 168 -7.68 14.10 -0.21
CA ILE A 168 -8.70 13.71 0.76
C ILE A 168 -10.09 14.07 0.23
N PHE A 169 -11.13 13.39 0.71
CA PHE A 169 -12.52 13.64 0.33
C PHE A 169 -13.44 13.80 1.55
N VAL A 170 -14.13 14.95 1.63
CA VAL A 170 -14.96 15.35 2.79
C VAL A 170 -16.34 15.85 2.37
N SER A 171 -17.32 15.87 3.28
CA SER A 171 -18.58 16.60 3.05
C SER A 171 -18.39 18.10 2.94
N TYR A 172 -19.46 18.76 2.49
CA TYR A 172 -19.73 20.14 2.83
C TYR A 172 -19.72 20.47 4.36
N THR A 173 -20.20 19.58 5.24
CA THR A 173 -20.08 19.65 6.71
C THR A 173 -18.68 19.31 7.26
N GLY A 174 -17.74 18.80 6.45
CA GLY A 174 -16.36 18.49 6.87
C GLY A 174 -16.14 17.11 7.49
N GLU A 175 -17.10 16.20 7.38
CA GLU A 175 -16.95 14.79 7.74
C GLU A 175 -16.20 14.03 6.65
N ALA A 176 -15.38 13.06 7.05
CA ALA A 176 -14.62 12.23 6.12
C ALA A 176 -15.56 11.32 5.31
N LEU A 177 -15.39 11.34 3.98
CA LEU A 177 -16.00 10.39 3.03
C LEU A 177 -14.99 9.43 2.41
N ASP A 178 -13.77 9.43 2.95
CA ASP A 178 -12.66 8.62 2.47
C ASP A 178 -11.99 7.85 3.60
N ASN A 179 -11.07 6.98 3.20
CA ASN A 179 -10.18 6.28 4.11
C ASN A 179 -8.93 7.11 4.46
N LYS A 180 -8.59 8.10 3.63
CA LYS A 180 -7.35 8.89 3.79
C LYS A 180 -7.45 9.93 4.92
N THR A 181 -8.57 10.63 5.06
CA THR A 181 -8.74 11.61 6.16
C THR A 181 -8.64 10.95 7.54
N PRO A 182 -9.33 9.83 7.84
CA PRO A 182 -9.18 9.15 9.12
C PRO A 182 -7.76 8.62 9.34
N LEU A 183 -7.09 8.10 8.30
CA LEU A 183 -5.71 7.63 8.39
C LEU A 183 -4.75 8.76 8.78
N LEU A 184 -4.81 9.91 8.09
CA LEU A 184 -3.94 11.06 8.40
C LEU A 184 -4.12 11.56 9.85
N ARG A 185 -5.37 11.57 10.34
CA ARG A 185 -5.67 11.92 11.75
C ARG A 185 -5.06 10.89 12.72
N ALA A 186 -5.15 9.61 12.41
CA ALA A 186 -4.56 8.54 13.21
C ALA A 186 -3.03 8.62 13.24
N LEU A 187 -2.39 8.88 12.10
CA LEU A 187 -0.94 9.04 12.00
C LEU A 187 -0.45 10.25 12.80
N GLN A 188 -1.18 11.37 12.75
CA GLN A 188 -0.87 12.55 13.56
C GLN A 188 -0.98 12.27 15.07
N ALA A 189 -2.00 11.50 15.49
CA ALA A 189 -2.16 11.11 16.88
C ALA A 189 -1.02 10.19 17.36
N ILE A 190 -0.61 9.22 16.53
CA ILE A 190 0.53 8.34 16.82
C ILE A 190 1.82 9.14 16.91
N ASP A 191 2.09 10.03 15.95
CA ASP A 191 3.28 10.88 15.94
C ASP A 191 3.40 11.71 17.21
N SER A 192 2.33 12.43 17.59
CA SER A 192 2.31 13.24 18.81
C SER A 192 2.58 12.40 20.06
N ALA A 193 1.85 11.28 20.23
CA ALA A 193 1.97 10.45 21.42
C ALA A 193 3.34 9.74 21.51
N ALA A 194 3.80 9.17 20.39
CA ALA A 194 5.08 8.46 20.33
C ALA A 194 6.26 9.42 20.47
N THR A 195 6.20 10.63 19.90
CA THR A 195 7.24 11.65 20.06
C THR A 195 7.36 12.09 21.52
N ASP A 196 6.25 12.30 22.23
CA ASP A 196 6.29 12.69 23.64
C ASP A 196 6.93 11.60 24.52
N VAL A 197 6.64 10.32 24.23
CA VAL A 197 7.28 9.19 24.91
C VAL A 197 8.76 9.06 24.52
N ALA A 198 9.10 9.22 23.25
CA ALA A 198 10.47 9.09 22.75
C ALA A 198 11.42 10.13 23.39
N LYS A 199 10.93 11.34 23.70
CA LYS A 199 11.68 12.42 24.35
C LYS A 199 12.17 12.10 25.76
N TYR A 200 11.57 11.12 26.45
CA TYR A 200 12.12 10.64 27.73
C TYR A 200 13.48 9.94 27.56
N PHE A 201 13.76 9.40 26.37
CA PHE A 201 14.98 8.67 26.07
C PHE A 201 15.97 9.50 25.24
N ASP A 202 15.49 10.23 24.24
CA ASP A 202 16.29 11.13 23.42
C ASP A 202 15.56 12.45 23.17
N LYS A 203 16.10 13.54 23.74
CA LYS A 203 15.52 14.89 23.63
C LYS A 203 15.60 15.48 22.22
N ASN A 204 16.40 14.89 21.32
CA ASN A 204 16.56 15.38 19.95
C ASN A 204 15.43 14.92 19.02
N VAL A 205 14.64 13.92 19.42
CA VAL A 205 13.53 13.41 18.61
C VAL A 205 12.46 14.48 18.48
N ARG A 206 12.13 14.85 17.24
CA ARG A 206 11.09 15.85 16.93
C ARG A 206 9.83 15.23 16.37
N LYS A 207 9.96 14.08 15.71
CA LYS A 207 8.87 13.40 15.02
C LYS A 207 9.06 11.89 15.07
N VAL A 208 7.96 11.15 15.19
CA VAL A 208 7.93 9.70 15.02
C VAL A 208 7.01 9.37 13.85
N THR A 209 7.58 8.71 12.85
CA THR A 209 6.91 8.34 11.61
C THR A 209 6.59 6.85 11.64
N PRO A 210 5.29 6.48 11.62
CA PRO A 210 4.90 5.10 11.40
C PRO A 210 5.31 4.62 10.00
N THR A 211 5.72 3.37 9.88
CA THR A 211 6.07 2.75 8.60
C THR A 211 5.25 1.51 8.33
N LEU A 212 4.98 1.24 7.05
CA LEU A 212 4.23 0.09 6.58
C LEU A 212 4.94 -0.58 5.40
N GLY A 213 5.21 -1.87 5.53
CA GLY A 213 5.53 -2.77 4.41
C GLY A 213 4.38 -3.74 4.18
N TRP A 214 3.64 -3.57 3.09
CA TRP A 214 2.53 -4.47 2.76
C TRP A 214 2.99 -5.62 1.86
N GLU A 215 2.37 -6.79 2.02
CA GLU A 215 2.56 -7.95 1.13
C GLU A 215 1.23 -8.20 0.42
N GLN A 216 1.21 -8.14 -0.91
CA GLN A 216 -0.01 -8.26 -1.70
C GLN A 216 -0.09 -9.64 -2.35
N GLU A 217 -0.93 -10.52 -1.81
CA GLU A 217 -1.27 -11.77 -2.47
C GLU A 217 -2.45 -11.59 -3.45
N TYR A 218 -2.48 -12.41 -4.49
CA TYR A 218 -3.51 -12.38 -5.52
C TYR A 218 -3.53 -13.67 -6.36
N PHE A 219 -4.63 -13.90 -7.08
CA PHE A 219 -4.70 -14.94 -8.11
C PHE A 219 -4.67 -14.33 -9.51
N LEU A 220 -4.05 -15.04 -10.46
CA LEU A 220 -4.16 -14.74 -11.90
C LEU A 220 -4.85 -15.87 -12.63
N ILE A 221 -5.97 -15.55 -13.28
CA ILE A 221 -6.74 -16.49 -14.09
C ILE A 221 -6.75 -16.01 -15.53
N ASP A 222 -6.59 -16.92 -16.49
CA ASP A 222 -6.71 -16.56 -17.91
C ASP A 222 -8.08 -15.90 -18.17
N ARG A 223 -8.07 -14.75 -18.83
CA ARG A 223 -9.27 -13.92 -19.02
C ARG A 223 -10.40 -14.68 -19.71
N SER A 224 -10.08 -15.53 -20.69
CA SER A 224 -11.09 -16.32 -21.42
C SER A 224 -11.77 -17.32 -20.48
N LEU A 225 -11.01 -17.96 -19.59
CA LEU A 225 -11.57 -18.87 -18.59
C LEU A 225 -12.42 -18.13 -17.55
N ALA A 226 -11.93 -16.99 -17.06
CA ALA A 226 -12.67 -16.16 -16.11
C ALA A 226 -14.01 -15.69 -16.70
N ASN A 227 -14.03 -15.31 -17.98
CA ASN A 227 -15.23 -14.88 -18.68
C ASN A 227 -16.31 -15.99 -18.81
N THR A 228 -15.90 -17.27 -18.74
CA THR A 228 -16.86 -18.38 -18.74
C THR A 228 -17.51 -18.63 -17.37
N ARG A 229 -17.16 -17.83 -16.36
CA ARG A 229 -17.61 -17.95 -14.97
C ARG A 229 -18.31 -16.66 -14.52
N PRO A 230 -19.62 -16.51 -14.77
CA PRO A 230 -20.38 -15.34 -14.36
C PRO A 230 -20.31 -15.06 -12.86
N ASP A 231 -20.25 -16.11 -12.04
CA ASP A 231 -20.10 -16.01 -10.59
C ASP A 231 -18.76 -15.39 -10.19
N LEU A 232 -17.67 -15.77 -10.86
CA LEU A 232 -16.35 -15.20 -10.64
C LEU A 232 -16.29 -13.72 -11.04
N LEU A 233 -16.92 -13.34 -12.16
CA LEU A 233 -16.94 -11.95 -12.62
C LEU A 233 -17.78 -11.06 -11.69
N ALA A 234 -18.93 -11.55 -11.23
CA ALA A 234 -19.86 -10.77 -10.43
C ALA A 234 -19.44 -10.68 -8.96
N THR A 235 -18.80 -11.72 -8.41
CA THR A 235 -18.53 -11.82 -6.97
C THR A 235 -17.05 -11.87 -6.61
N GLY A 236 -16.15 -11.92 -7.61
CA GLY A 236 -14.70 -12.08 -7.38
C GLY A 236 -14.30 -13.48 -6.90
N ARG A 237 -15.26 -14.38 -6.68
CA ARG A 237 -15.04 -15.76 -6.23
C ARG A 237 -15.95 -16.75 -6.95
N THR A 238 -15.61 -18.01 -6.82
CA THR A 238 -16.49 -19.10 -7.24
C THR A 238 -17.58 -19.34 -6.19
N LEU A 239 -18.84 -19.39 -6.63
CA LEU A 239 -19.99 -19.74 -5.78
C LEU A 239 -20.27 -21.25 -5.79
N LEU A 240 -19.92 -21.89 -6.92
CA LEU A 240 -20.08 -23.32 -7.15
C LEU A 240 -18.84 -23.89 -7.84
N GLY A 241 -18.59 -25.17 -7.62
CA GLY A 241 -17.47 -25.88 -8.20
C GLY A 241 -17.10 -27.11 -7.38
N HIS A 242 -16.83 -28.21 -8.06
CA HIS A 242 -16.23 -29.37 -7.41
C HIS A 242 -14.72 -29.15 -7.23
N ALA A 243 -14.14 -29.76 -6.20
CA ALA A 243 -12.70 -29.69 -5.97
C ALA A 243 -11.93 -30.26 -7.17
N SER A 244 -10.75 -29.71 -7.45
CA SER A 244 -9.85 -30.27 -8.46
C SER A 244 -9.44 -31.68 -8.06
N ALA A 245 -9.37 -32.61 -9.02
CA ALA A 245 -8.92 -33.98 -8.77
C ALA A 245 -7.48 -34.05 -8.21
N LYS A 246 -6.61 -33.09 -8.59
CA LYS A 246 -5.26 -32.95 -8.01
C LYS A 246 -5.28 -32.30 -6.63
N GLY A 247 -6.28 -31.44 -6.36
CA GLY A 247 -6.33 -30.61 -5.16
C GLY A 247 -5.08 -29.75 -4.95
N GLN A 248 -4.92 -29.25 -3.73
CA GLN A 248 -3.67 -28.74 -3.18
C GLN A 248 -3.18 -29.82 -2.19
N GLN A 249 -2.52 -30.86 -2.70
CA GLN A 249 -2.09 -32.01 -1.90
C GLN A 249 -0.68 -31.86 -1.31
N LEU A 250 0.14 -30.98 -1.90
CA LEU A 250 1.50 -30.66 -1.49
C LEU A 250 1.75 -29.16 -1.71
N ASP A 251 2.59 -28.56 -0.87
CA ASP A 251 2.97 -27.13 -0.96
C ASP A 251 4.06 -26.86 -2.02
N ASP A 252 4.20 -27.76 -3.00
CA ASP A 252 5.21 -27.75 -4.08
C ASP A 252 5.18 -26.48 -4.96
N HIS A 253 4.11 -25.69 -4.86
CA HIS A 253 3.95 -24.45 -5.63
C HIS A 253 4.65 -23.26 -4.95
N TYR A 254 4.82 -23.29 -3.63
CA TYR A 254 5.47 -22.22 -2.88
C TYR A 254 6.95 -22.13 -3.27
N PHE A 255 7.38 -20.96 -3.75
CA PHE A 255 8.70 -20.75 -4.37
C PHE A 255 9.05 -21.68 -5.55
N GLY A 256 8.04 -22.31 -6.18
CA GLY A 256 8.22 -23.08 -7.41
C GLY A 256 8.58 -22.22 -8.63
N SER A 257 8.83 -22.86 -9.77
CA SER A 257 9.10 -22.13 -11.03
C SER A 257 7.86 -21.37 -11.52
N ILE A 258 8.00 -20.07 -11.79
CA ILE A 258 6.90 -19.22 -12.28
C ILE A 258 6.65 -19.48 -13.78
N PRO A 259 5.41 -19.77 -14.21
CA PRO A 259 5.10 -19.93 -15.63
C PRO A 259 5.48 -18.71 -16.48
N SER A 260 6.04 -18.92 -17.67
CA SER A 260 6.60 -17.84 -18.51
C SER A 260 5.61 -16.71 -18.84
N ARG A 261 4.31 -17.02 -19.05
CA ARG A 261 3.28 -15.99 -19.27
C ARG A 261 3.10 -15.10 -18.04
N VAL A 262 3.06 -15.71 -16.85
CA VAL A 262 2.93 -14.99 -15.58
C VAL A 262 4.18 -14.16 -15.30
N LEU A 263 5.37 -14.71 -15.56
CA LEU A 263 6.61 -13.98 -15.38
C LEU A 263 6.66 -12.72 -16.26
N ASN A 264 6.15 -12.78 -17.50
CA ASN A 264 6.04 -11.59 -18.35
C ASN A 264 5.02 -10.58 -17.81
N TYR A 265 3.86 -11.01 -17.32
CA TYR A 265 2.93 -10.12 -16.60
C TYR A 265 3.62 -9.42 -15.43
N MET A 266 4.33 -10.17 -14.58
CA MET A 266 5.01 -9.63 -13.41
C MET A 266 6.15 -8.67 -13.81
N ARG A 267 6.84 -8.90 -14.94
CA ARG A 267 7.89 -8.00 -15.46
C ARG A 267 7.31 -6.67 -15.93
N ASP A 268 6.18 -6.72 -16.61
CA ASP A 268 5.46 -5.51 -17.05
C ASP A 268 4.94 -4.73 -15.83
N LEU A 269 4.32 -5.42 -14.87
CA LEU A 269 3.89 -4.83 -13.60
C LEU A 269 5.05 -4.14 -12.85
N GLU A 270 6.20 -4.81 -12.72
CA GLU A 270 7.40 -4.20 -12.12
C GLU A 270 7.95 -3.01 -12.91
N ASN A 271 7.72 -2.92 -14.23
CA ASN A 271 8.11 -1.75 -15.01
C ASN A 271 7.21 -0.57 -14.65
N GLU A 272 5.89 -0.78 -14.66
CA GLU A 272 4.91 0.26 -14.31
C GLU A 272 5.09 0.75 -12.87
N CYS A 273 5.25 -0.15 -11.91
CA CYS A 273 5.50 0.21 -10.51
C CYS A 273 6.74 1.10 -10.36
N MET A 274 7.82 0.78 -11.09
CA MET A 274 9.04 1.57 -11.01
C MET A 274 8.82 2.97 -11.60
N LEU A 275 8.11 3.11 -12.73
CA LEU A 275 7.77 4.42 -13.28
C LEU A 275 6.96 5.26 -12.28
N LEU A 276 6.01 4.62 -11.58
CA LEU A 276 5.13 5.23 -10.58
C LEU A 276 5.77 5.41 -9.19
N GLY A 277 7.03 5.03 -9.01
CA GLY A 277 7.75 5.20 -7.75
C GLY A 277 7.43 4.16 -6.67
N ILE A 278 6.66 3.11 -6.99
CA ILE A 278 6.37 2.00 -6.07
C ILE A 278 7.60 1.08 -5.99
N PRO A 279 8.27 0.95 -4.83
CA PRO A 279 9.56 0.29 -4.72
C PRO A 279 9.43 -1.24 -4.59
N VAL A 280 8.80 -1.88 -5.58
CA VAL A 280 8.60 -3.35 -5.62
C VAL A 280 9.94 -4.08 -5.51
N LYS A 281 10.01 -5.03 -4.58
CA LYS A 281 11.25 -5.74 -4.23
C LYS A 281 11.18 -7.23 -4.50
N THR A 282 10.08 -7.85 -4.10
CA THR A 282 9.92 -9.30 -4.08
C THR A 282 8.68 -9.72 -4.86
N ARG A 283 8.78 -10.86 -5.56
CA ARG A 283 7.66 -11.56 -6.19
C ARG A 283 7.89 -13.06 -6.13
N HIS A 284 6.84 -13.85 -5.92
CA HIS A 284 6.93 -15.30 -5.99
C HIS A 284 5.57 -15.97 -6.21
N ASN A 285 5.62 -17.27 -6.48
CA ASN A 285 4.47 -18.14 -6.34
C ASN A 285 4.09 -18.28 -4.87
N GLU A 286 2.79 -18.26 -4.61
CA GLU A 286 2.22 -18.61 -3.31
C GLU A 286 1.86 -20.09 -3.23
N VAL A 287 1.31 -20.53 -2.09
CA VAL A 287 1.01 -21.95 -1.84
C VAL A 287 -0.08 -22.49 -2.78
N ALA A 288 -1.14 -21.73 -3.08
CA ALA A 288 -2.19 -22.22 -3.98
C ALA A 288 -1.82 -22.11 -5.47
N PRO A 289 -2.35 -23.00 -6.33
CA PRO A 289 -2.16 -22.90 -7.78
C PRO A 289 -2.63 -21.56 -8.33
N SER A 290 -1.78 -20.91 -9.13
CA SER A 290 -2.06 -19.58 -9.72
C SER A 290 -2.26 -18.46 -8.68
N GLN A 291 -1.82 -18.68 -7.43
CA GLN A 291 -1.64 -17.63 -6.43
C GLN A 291 -0.20 -17.11 -6.48
N PHE A 292 -0.04 -15.81 -6.27
CA PHE A 292 1.24 -15.13 -6.27
C PHE A 292 1.26 -14.04 -5.21
N GLU A 293 2.46 -13.62 -4.82
CA GLU A 293 2.68 -12.48 -3.93
C GLU A 293 3.61 -11.45 -4.59
N LEU A 294 3.38 -10.18 -4.26
CA LEU A 294 4.26 -9.07 -4.55
C LEU A 294 4.41 -8.18 -3.31
N ALA A 295 5.65 -7.84 -2.94
CA ALA A 295 5.96 -6.98 -1.80
C ALA A 295 6.99 -5.88 -2.17
N PRO A 296 6.79 -4.61 -1.76
CA PRO A 296 7.75 -3.54 -1.92
C PRO A 296 8.66 -3.40 -0.69
N ILE A 297 9.59 -2.46 -0.77
CA ILE A 297 10.26 -1.93 0.42
C ILE A 297 9.21 -1.14 1.24
N PHE A 298 9.29 -1.20 2.56
CA PHE A 298 8.41 -0.43 3.44
C PHE A 298 8.59 1.08 3.22
N GLU A 299 7.52 1.83 3.46
CA GLU A 299 7.48 3.29 3.33
C GLU A 299 6.74 3.90 4.52
N GLU A 300 6.65 5.22 4.59
CA GLU A 300 5.73 5.89 5.53
C GLU A 300 4.29 5.46 5.22
N ILE A 301 3.46 5.28 6.24
CA ILE A 301 2.14 4.61 6.10
C ILE A 301 1.24 5.30 5.07
N ASN A 302 1.13 6.62 5.08
CA ASN A 302 0.24 7.33 4.14
C ASN A 302 0.65 7.02 2.69
N LEU A 303 1.94 7.14 2.38
CA LEU A 303 2.47 6.82 1.05
C LEU A 303 2.33 5.32 0.72
N ALA A 304 2.61 4.43 1.68
CA ALA A 304 2.51 2.99 1.49
C ALA A 304 1.06 2.55 1.15
N VAL A 305 0.06 3.14 1.80
CA VAL A 305 -1.37 2.88 1.51
C VAL A 305 -1.76 3.40 0.14
N ASP A 306 -1.30 4.59 -0.25
CA ASP A 306 -1.52 5.13 -1.59
C ASP A 306 -0.88 4.23 -2.66
N HIS A 307 0.37 3.80 -2.45
CA HIS A 307 1.08 2.89 -3.34
C HIS A 307 0.40 1.52 -3.45
N ASN A 308 -0.13 0.95 -2.35
CA ASN A 308 -0.89 -0.31 -2.43
C ASN A 308 -2.18 -0.12 -3.25
N SER A 309 -2.91 0.98 -3.02
CA SER A 309 -4.15 1.26 -3.73
C SER A 309 -3.89 1.44 -5.23
N LEU A 310 -2.87 2.23 -5.59
CA LEU A 310 -2.43 2.42 -6.97
C LEU A 310 -1.94 1.11 -7.60
N LEU A 311 -1.19 0.28 -6.85
CA LEU A 311 -0.74 -1.03 -7.32
C LEU A 311 -1.93 -1.88 -7.79
N MET A 312 -3.02 -1.95 -7.02
CA MET A 312 -4.16 -2.80 -7.39
C MET A 312 -4.79 -2.37 -8.72
N ASP A 313 -4.80 -1.08 -9.04
CA ASP A 313 -5.27 -0.55 -10.32
C ASP A 313 -4.29 -0.90 -11.45
N VAL A 314 -3.00 -0.72 -11.22
CA VAL A 314 -1.93 -1.09 -12.16
C VAL A 314 -1.99 -2.59 -12.47
N MET A 315 -2.14 -3.44 -11.45
CA MET A 315 -2.27 -4.89 -11.61
C MET A 315 -3.45 -5.26 -12.51
N GLN A 316 -4.60 -4.60 -12.36
CA GLN A 316 -5.75 -4.85 -13.23
C GLN A 316 -5.47 -4.45 -14.68
N LYS A 317 -4.89 -3.27 -14.92
CA LYS A 317 -4.58 -2.80 -16.28
C LYS A 317 -3.50 -3.65 -16.95
N VAL A 318 -2.44 -4.02 -16.22
CA VAL A 318 -1.41 -4.93 -16.73
C VAL A 318 -2.02 -6.31 -16.99
N ALA A 319 -2.91 -6.81 -16.14
CA ALA A 319 -3.55 -8.11 -16.34
C ALA A 319 -4.39 -8.10 -17.63
N GLU A 320 -5.13 -7.03 -17.89
CA GLU A 320 -5.90 -6.86 -19.13
C GLU A 320 -5.01 -6.94 -20.38
N ARG A 321 -3.82 -6.32 -20.35
CA ARG A 321 -2.84 -6.37 -21.46
C ARG A 321 -2.24 -7.76 -21.68
N HIS A 322 -2.18 -8.58 -20.63
CA HIS A 322 -1.58 -9.94 -20.65
C HIS A 322 -2.61 -11.07 -20.74
N ASP A 323 -3.87 -10.74 -21.04
CA ASP A 323 -5.00 -11.67 -21.10
C ASP A 323 -5.24 -12.43 -19.79
N TYR A 324 -5.02 -11.76 -18.67
CA TYR A 324 -5.32 -12.24 -17.32
C TYR A 324 -6.48 -11.45 -16.71
N LYS A 325 -7.16 -12.09 -15.76
CA LYS A 325 -8.01 -11.46 -14.76
C LYS A 325 -7.31 -11.67 -13.41
N VAL A 326 -6.92 -10.57 -12.78
CA VAL A 326 -6.46 -10.58 -11.38
C VAL A 326 -7.66 -10.69 -10.45
N LEU A 327 -7.51 -11.48 -9.39
CA LEU A 327 -8.52 -11.65 -8.35
C LEU A 327 -7.89 -11.27 -7.00
N PHE A 328 -8.49 -10.30 -6.32
CA PHE A 328 -8.09 -9.83 -5.00
C PHE A 328 -8.99 -10.34 -3.86
N HIS A 329 -10.08 -11.04 -4.20
CA HIS A 329 -10.97 -11.62 -3.20
C HIS A 329 -10.16 -12.56 -2.29
N GLU A 330 -10.37 -12.49 -0.98
CA GLU A 330 -9.57 -13.17 0.05
C GLU A 330 -9.72 -14.70 -0.02
N LYS A 331 -10.86 -15.17 -0.53
CA LYS A 331 -11.12 -16.58 -0.84
C LYS A 331 -11.76 -16.81 -2.22
N PRO A 332 -11.03 -16.72 -3.35
CA PRO A 332 -11.62 -16.85 -4.68
C PRO A 332 -12.09 -18.28 -4.98
N PHE A 333 -11.36 -19.28 -4.47
CA PHE A 333 -11.64 -20.70 -4.69
C PHE A 333 -11.79 -21.43 -3.36
N LYS A 334 -12.84 -22.25 -3.25
CA LYS A 334 -13.09 -23.08 -2.06
C LYS A 334 -12.11 -24.27 -2.02
N GLY A 335 -11.53 -24.54 -0.86
CA GLY A 335 -10.69 -25.73 -0.63
C GLY A 335 -9.21 -25.58 -1.00
N VAL A 336 -8.73 -24.36 -1.26
CA VAL A 336 -7.31 -24.01 -1.44
C VAL A 336 -6.96 -22.80 -0.57
N ASN A 337 -5.68 -22.43 -0.44
CA ASN A 337 -5.29 -21.22 0.31
C ASN A 337 -6.03 -19.97 -0.17
N GLY A 338 -6.29 -19.05 0.77
CA GLY A 338 -6.85 -17.74 0.46
C GLY A 338 -5.74 -16.71 0.26
N SER A 339 -6.09 -15.54 -0.24
CA SER A 339 -5.15 -14.42 -0.43
C SER A 339 -5.16 -13.48 0.76
N GLY A 340 -4.00 -13.32 1.39
CA GLY A 340 -3.73 -12.37 2.46
C GLY A 340 -3.26 -10.98 1.96
N LYS A 341 -3.29 -10.03 2.90
CA LYS A 341 -2.52 -8.79 2.81
C LYS A 341 -1.84 -8.55 4.15
N HIS A 342 -0.56 -8.86 4.24
CA HIS A 342 0.18 -8.66 5.48
C HIS A 342 0.62 -7.21 5.61
N ASN A 343 0.59 -6.69 6.84
CA ASN A 343 1.00 -5.32 7.15
C ASN A 343 2.15 -5.36 8.15
N ASN A 344 3.38 -5.22 7.66
CA ASN A 344 4.57 -5.09 8.47
C ASN A 344 4.65 -3.66 9.00
N TRP A 345 4.23 -3.46 10.26
CA TRP A 345 4.13 -2.16 10.90
C TRP A 345 5.33 -1.87 11.82
N SER A 346 5.83 -0.64 11.79
CA SER A 346 6.83 -0.16 12.74
C SER A 346 6.73 1.34 13.01
N LEU A 347 7.56 1.85 13.92
CA LEU A 347 7.71 3.26 14.27
C LEU A 347 9.17 3.68 14.15
N ALA A 348 9.45 4.72 13.37
CA ALA A 348 10.79 5.26 13.16
C ALA A 348 10.87 6.72 13.63
N THR A 349 11.90 7.09 14.40
CA THR A 349 12.17 8.48 14.75
C THR A 349 12.76 9.25 13.56
N ASP A 350 12.63 10.57 13.56
CA ASP A 350 13.34 11.46 12.62
C ASP A 350 14.86 11.39 12.74
N THR A 351 15.39 10.88 13.85
CA THR A 351 16.81 10.57 14.05
C THR A 351 17.26 9.23 13.45
N GLY A 352 16.35 8.46 12.86
CA GLY A 352 16.64 7.20 12.15
C GLY A 352 16.60 5.93 13.02
N ILE A 353 16.03 6.00 14.22
CA ILE A 353 15.92 4.86 15.13
C ILE A 353 14.58 4.15 14.93
N ASN A 354 14.63 2.83 14.71
CA ASN A 354 13.44 1.99 14.75
C ASN A 354 13.10 1.65 16.22
N LEU A 355 11.96 2.14 16.69
CA LEU A 355 11.52 2.01 18.09
C LEU A 355 11.08 0.59 18.45
N LEU A 356 10.82 -0.27 17.47
CA LEU A 356 10.51 -1.69 17.65
C LEU A 356 11.70 -2.60 17.31
N SER A 357 12.90 -2.04 17.14
CA SER A 357 14.11 -2.83 16.99
C SER A 357 14.74 -3.11 18.37
N PRO A 358 14.91 -4.39 18.77
CA PRO A 358 15.48 -4.73 20.07
C PRO A 358 16.96 -4.34 20.21
N GLY A 359 17.69 -4.28 19.08
CA GLY A 359 19.14 -4.06 19.07
C GLY A 359 19.92 -5.29 19.57
N LYS A 360 21.21 -5.09 19.87
CA LYS A 360 22.11 -6.19 20.29
C LYS A 360 21.86 -6.66 21.73
N THR A 361 21.41 -5.76 22.60
CA THR A 361 21.19 -6.02 24.03
C THR A 361 19.79 -5.56 24.43
N PRO A 362 18.74 -6.36 24.12
CA PRO A 362 17.34 -5.93 24.24
C PRO A 362 16.97 -5.51 25.66
N MET A 363 17.47 -6.24 26.66
CA MET A 363 17.19 -5.99 28.08
C MET A 363 17.68 -4.61 28.57
N SER A 364 18.74 -4.08 27.96
CA SER A 364 19.27 -2.75 28.28
C SER A 364 18.61 -1.62 27.49
N ASN A 365 17.87 -1.95 26.43
CA ASN A 365 17.25 -0.99 25.54
C ASN A 365 15.87 -0.59 26.08
N LEU A 366 15.87 0.28 27.09
CA LEU A 366 14.64 0.74 27.75
C LEU A 366 13.67 1.43 26.78
N GLN A 367 14.18 2.12 25.75
CA GLN A 367 13.34 2.75 24.73
C GLN A 367 12.56 1.67 23.97
N PHE A 368 13.26 0.66 23.42
CA PHE A 368 12.61 -0.48 22.77
C PHE A 368 11.61 -1.16 23.68
N LEU A 369 12.00 -1.53 24.91
CA LEU A 369 11.11 -2.23 25.86
C LEU A 369 9.84 -1.42 26.13
N THR A 370 9.95 -0.10 26.23
CA THR A 370 8.81 0.79 26.44
C THR A 370 7.84 0.74 25.27
N PHE A 371 8.31 0.88 24.03
CA PHE A 371 7.42 0.83 22.86
C PHE A 371 6.90 -0.59 22.59
N PHE A 372 7.73 -1.61 22.80
CA PHE A 372 7.40 -3.01 22.62
C PHE A 372 6.27 -3.45 23.56
N ILE A 373 6.38 -3.18 24.87
CA ILE A 373 5.35 -3.53 25.86
C ILE A 373 4.07 -2.74 25.61
N ASN A 374 4.17 -1.44 25.31
CA ASN A 374 2.99 -0.62 24.99
C ASN A 374 2.28 -1.11 23.73
N THR A 375 3.01 -1.59 22.72
CA THR A 375 2.43 -2.18 21.51
C THR A 375 1.64 -3.45 21.86
N ILE A 376 2.23 -4.36 22.65
CA ILE A 376 1.54 -5.58 23.09
C ILE A 376 0.29 -5.22 23.90
N LYS A 377 0.40 -4.25 24.81
CA LYS A 377 -0.72 -3.77 25.64
C LYS A 377 -1.83 -3.15 24.77
N ALA A 378 -1.47 -2.40 23.73
CA ALA A 378 -2.44 -1.84 22.80
C ALA A 378 -3.19 -2.93 22.02
N VAL A 379 -2.50 -3.98 21.55
CA VAL A 379 -3.16 -5.12 20.89
C VAL A 379 -4.09 -5.85 21.85
N HIS A 380 -3.65 -6.06 23.10
CA HIS A 380 -4.47 -6.70 24.13
C HIS A 380 -5.73 -5.89 24.48
N ASP A 381 -5.60 -4.58 24.67
CA ASP A 381 -6.72 -3.73 25.10
C ASP A 381 -7.71 -3.41 23.99
N TYR A 382 -7.23 -3.36 22.74
CA TYR A 382 -8.02 -2.96 21.57
C TYR A 382 -8.19 -4.12 20.57
N GLU A 383 -8.20 -5.37 21.05
CA GLU A 383 -8.34 -6.55 20.20
C GLU A 383 -9.62 -6.52 19.36
N GLU A 384 -10.74 -6.08 19.94
CA GLU A 384 -12.03 -6.00 19.26
C GLU A 384 -12.01 -4.95 18.13
N LEU A 385 -11.33 -3.83 18.37
CA LEU A 385 -11.19 -2.76 17.38
C LEU A 385 -10.31 -3.21 16.21
N LEU A 386 -9.17 -3.86 16.49
CA LEU A 386 -8.30 -4.44 15.47
C LEU A 386 -9.04 -5.50 14.66
N ARG A 387 -9.82 -6.34 15.33
CA ARG A 387 -10.65 -7.37 14.69
C ARG A 387 -11.69 -6.75 13.77
N ALA A 388 -12.39 -5.71 14.22
CA ALA A 388 -13.39 -5.01 13.44
C ALA A 388 -12.79 -4.33 12.19
N ALA A 389 -11.58 -3.77 12.29
CA ALA A 389 -10.91 -3.08 11.18
C ALA A 389 -10.57 -3.97 9.97
N ILE A 390 -10.45 -5.30 10.18
CA ILE A 390 -10.16 -6.26 9.12
C ILE A 390 -11.37 -7.16 8.76
N ALA A 391 -12.50 -6.98 9.44
CA ALA A 391 -13.68 -7.80 9.24
C ALA A 391 -14.37 -7.41 7.93
N SER A 392 -14.56 -8.39 7.04
CA SER A 392 -15.31 -8.21 5.79
C SER A 392 -15.97 -9.53 5.41
N ALA A 393 -17.07 -9.44 4.66
CA ALA A 393 -17.79 -10.63 4.20
C ALA A 393 -16.90 -11.59 3.40
N SER A 394 -15.92 -11.05 2.68
CA SER A 394 -14.97 -11.84 1.89
C SER A 394 -13.85 -12.45 2.74
N ASN A 395 -13.31 -11.72 3.71
CA ASN A 395 -12.25 -12.19 4.60
C ASN A 395 -12.76 -13.25 5.61
N ASP A 396 -14.04 -13.24 5.97
CA ASP A 396 -14.67 -14.29 6.79
C ASP A 396 -14.60 -15.68 6.15
N HIS A 397 -14.48 -15.76 4.82
CA HIS A 397 -14.23 -17.03 4.13
C HIS A 397 -12.77 -17.50 4.17
N ARG A 398 -11.85 -16.64 4.58
CA ARG A 398 -10.41 -16.91 4.65
C ARG A 398 -9.95 -17.27 6.06
N LEU A 399 -10.39 -16.50 7.06
CA LEU A 399 -9.89 -16.57 8.43
C LEU A 399 -10.12 -17.94 9.10
N GLY A 400 -9.13 -18.38 9.88
CA GLY A 400 -9.18 -19.66 10.59
C GLY A 400 -9.06 -20.91 9.69
N ALA A 401 -8.62 -20.73 8.45
CA ALA A 401 -8.34 -21.81 7.50
C ALA A 401 -6.83 -21.90 7.19
N ASN A 402 -6.46 -22.46 6.03
CA ASN A 402 -5.09 -22.64 5.56
C ASN A 402 -4.24 -21.36 5.73
N GLU A 403 -3.30 -21.38 6.69
CA GLU A 403 -2.32 -20.32 7.01
C GLU A 403 -2.90 -18.94 7.37
N ALA A 404 -4.22 -18.78 7.31
CA ALA A 404 -4.90 -17.58 7.72
C ALA A 404 -5.07 -17.56 9.24
N PRO A 405 -4.77 -16.44 9.92
CA PRO A 405 -4.95 -16.35 11.35
C PRO A 405 -6.43 -16.59 11.73
N PRO A 406 -6.70 -17.18 12.90
CA PRO A 406 -8.06 -17.32 13.40
C PRO A 406 -8.65 -15.94 13.72
N ALA A 407 -9.94 -15.92 14.06
CA ALA A 407 -10.61 -14.70 14.48
C ALA A 407 -10.12 -14.15 15.84
N ILE A 408 -9.28 -14.91 16.55
CA ILE A 408 -8.72 -14.56 17.85
C ILE A 408 -7.43 -13.78 17.62
N ILE A 409 -7.37 -12.55 18.12
CA ILE A 409 -6.17 -11.71 18.05
C ILE A 409 -5.20 -12.16 19.14
N SER A 410 -3.95 -12.39 18.76
CA SER A 410 -2.88 -12.76 19.69
C SER A 410 -1.55 -12.24 19.18
N VAL A 411 -0.67 -11.82 20.10
CA VAL A 411 0.68 -11.37 19.75
C VAL A 411 1.67 -12.52 19.94
N PHE A 412 2.51 -12.74 18.93
CA PHE A 412 3.65 -13.64 19.01
C PHE A 412 4.94 -12.83 19.13
N ILE A 413 5.74 -13.10 20.17
CA ILE A 413 7.01 -12.41 20.44
C ILE A 413 8.24 -13.31 20.40
N GLY A 414 8.07 -14.62 20.17
CA GLY A 414 9.17 -15.59 20.18
C GLY A 414 9.78 -15.87 21.55
N GLN A 415 10.57 -16.94 21.65
CA GLN A 415 11.15 -17.40 22.92
C GLN A 415 12.14 -16.40 23.50
N GLN A 416 12.97 -15.77 22.68
CA GLN A 416 14.00 -14.83 23.14
C GLN A 416 13.38 -13.60 23.83
N LEU A 417 12.44 -12.90 23.18
CA LEU A 417 11.80 -11.74 23.80
C LEU A 417 10.88 -12.13 24.95
N THR A 418 10.30 -13.34 24.93
CA THR A 418 9.55 -13.86 26.09
C THR A 418 10.44 -14.00 27.32
N LYS A 419 11.67 -14.52 27.16
CA LYS A 419 12.64 -14.60 28.27
C LYS A 419 13.03 -13.23 28.79
N VAL A 420 13.29 -12.27 27.90
CA VAL A 420 13.59 -10.88 28.26
C VAL A 420 12.46 -10.27 29.10
N LEU A 421 11.19 -10.49 28.75
CA LEU A 421 10.06 -10.00 29.54
C LEU A 421 9.93 -10.70 30.91
N ALA A 422 10.17 -12.02 30.96
CA ALA A 422 10.14 -12.78 32.21
C ALA A 422 11.27 -12.36 33.16
N GLU A 423 12.46 -12.10 32.63
CA GLU A 423 13.59 -11.55 33.38
C GLU A 423 13.26 -10.15 33.90
N LEU A 424 12.69 -9.28 33.07
CA LEU A 424 12.27 -7.93 33.47
C LEU A 424 11.26 -7.95 34.62
N GLU A 425 10.30 -8.88 34.63
CA GLU A 425 9.39 -9.09 35.76
C GLU A 425 10.16 -9.52 37.03
N GLY A 426 11.15 -10.40 36.86
CA GLY A 426 12.01 -10.92 37.93
C GLY A 426 13.03 -9.94 38.52
N VAL A 427 13.44 -8.89 37.79
CA VAL A 427 14.44 -7.89 38.24
C VAL A 427 14.01 -7.14 39.50
N THR A 428 12.71 -7.10 39.83
CA THR A 428 12.23 -6.60 41.14
C THR A 428 12.72 -7.42 42.35
N LYS A 429 13.33 -8.60 42.15
CA LYS A 429 13.84 -9.50 43.21
C LYS A 429 15.34 -9.83 43.16
N GLY A 430 16.15 -9.21 42.30
CA GLY A 430 17.59 -9.44 42.30
C GLY A 430 18.35 -8.83 41.13
N LYS A 431 19.64 -8.50 41.34
CA LYS A 431 20.56 -7.97 40.32
C LYS A 431 20.83 -9.00 39.22
N LEU A 432 20.81 -8.56 37.97
CA LEU A 432 21.18 -9.31 36.76
C LEU A 432 22.62 -9.86 36.86
N SER A 433 22.84 -11.11 36.43
CA SER A 433 24.16 -11.75 36.42
C SER A 433 24.89 -11.51 35.08
N PRO A 434 26.24 -11.56 35.05
CA PRO A 434 27.05 -11.22 33.87
C PRO A 434 27.09 -12.29 32.74
N GLU A 435 26.33 -13.37 32.85
CA GLU A 435 26.55 -14.60 32.04
C GLU A 435 25.73 -14.65 30.72
N GLU A 436 24.87 -13.68 30.45
CA GLU A 436 23.96 -13.68 29.27
C GLU A 436 24.55 -13.00 28.02
N LYS A 437 25.89 -12.92 27.90
CA LYS A 437 26.58 -12.17 26.84
C LYS A 437 27.19 -12.99 25.70
N THR A 438 26.83 -14.26 25.53
CA THR A 438 27.57 -15.14 24.61
C THR A 438 26.74 -15.65 23.42
N ASP A 439 27.02 -15.03 22.27
CA ASP A 439 26.97 -15.48 20.86
C ASP A 439 26.05 -16.65 20.45
N LEU A 440 25.11 -16.34 19.55
CA LEU A 440 24.47 -17.29 18.64
C LEU A 440 25.13 -17.16 17.25
N LYS A 441 26.18 -17.93 17.01
CA LYS A 441 26.74 -18.16 15.66
C LYS A 441 26.51 -19.61 15.27
N LEU A 442 25.67 -19.84 14.27
CA LEU A 442 25.52 -21.15 13.63
C LEU A 442 26.60 -21.30 12.56
N ASN A 443 27.60 -22.12 12.85
CA ASN A 443 28.67 -22.46 11.92
C ASN A 443 28.18 -23.62 11.02
N VAL A 444 27.40 -23.32 9.96
CA VAL A 444 26.79 -24.40 9.17
C VAL A 444 27.75 -25.00 8.15
N VAL A 445 28.58 -24.23 7.46
CA VAL A 445 29.68 -24.75 6.60
C VAL A 445 30.67 -23.59 6.35
N GLY A 446 31.97 -23.81 6.53
CA GLY A 446 33.04 -22.78 6.41
C GLY A 446 33.24 -22.11 5.03
N LYS A 447 32.28 -22.22 4.11
CA LYS A 447 32.23 -21.52 2.81
C LYS A 447 31.01 -20.62 2.66
N ILE A 448 30.12 -20.56 3.65
CA ILE A 448 28.91 -19.75 3.64
C ILE A 448 29.10 -18.63 4.67
N PRO A 449 28.70 -17.38 4.38
CA PRO A 449 28.71 -16.29 5.36
C PRO A 449 27.97 -16.67 6.64
N ASP A 450 28.46 -16.19 7.80
CA ASP A 450 27.82 -16.42 9.10
C ASP A 450 26.33 -16.04 9.05
N VAL A 451 25.45 -16.99 9.38
CA VAL A 451 24.01 -16.75 9.54
C VAL A 451 23.79 -16.30 10.99
N LEU A 452 23.39 -15.03 11.17
CA LEU A 452 22.92 -14.52 12.45
C LEU A 452 21.50 -15.03 12.70
N LEU A 453 21.20 -15.53 13.89
CA LEU A 453 19.80 -15.79 14.27
C LEU A 453 19.07 -14.46 14.41
N ASP A 454 17.86 -14.39 13.86
CA ASP A 454 16.93 -13.30 14.15
C ASP A 454 16.50 -13.32 15.62
N ASN A 455 16.09 -12.16 16.14
CA ASN A 455 15.73 -12.01 17.56
C ASN A 455 14.39 -12.69 17.95
N THR A 456 13.77 -13.36 16.99
CA THR A 456 12.51 -14.11 17.12
C THR A 456 12.65 -15.45 16.41
N ASP A 457 11.90 -16.46 16.84
CA ASP A 457 11.92 -17.80 16.23
C ASP A 457 11.20 -17.88 14.86
N ARG A 458 11.12 -16.77 14.11
CA ARG A 458 10.45 -16.63 12.82
C ARG A 458 11.43 -16.32 11.70
#